data_AF-A0A920RNC9-F1
#
_entry.id   AF-A0A920RNC9-F1
#
_cell.length_a   1.000
_cell.length_b   1.000
_cell.length_c   1.000
_cell.angle_alpha   90.00
_cell.angle_beta   90.00
_cell.angle_gamma   90.00
#
_symmetry.space_group_name_H-M   'P 1'
#
loop_
_entity.id
_entity.type
_entity.pdbx_description
1 polymer ?
#
loop_
_entity_poly.entity_id
_entity_poly.type
_entity_poly.pdbx_seq_one_letter_code
_entity_poly.pdbx_strand_id
1 'polypeptide(L)'
;MKKVVSCEIGGRTLSLETGELAKQASGAVLVRYADTVVFVASQDGPPRRGIDFFPLTVDYRERFASARGKFPGGFLKRGKGRPTMREILTARLTDRPIRPMFPKGYKDEVQIMANVLAVDPEIDPDVHAIIGASAALMISPPSPSRDRWRPCESARSMTSWSSSPRSNRPTRDLWI
;
A
#
# COMPACT_ATOMS: atom_id res chain seq x y z
N MET A 1 2.61 -14.38 -13.74
CA MET A 1 1.52 -15.31 -13.37
C MET A 1 0.69 -14.66 -12.28
N LYS A 2 -0.65 -14.80 -12.35
CA LYS A 2 -1.56 -14.30 -11.31
C LYS A 2 -1.33 -15.07 -10.02
N LYS A 3 -1.17 -14.36 -8.91
CA LYS A 3 -1.13 -14.93 -7.55
C LYS A 3 -2.21 -14.27 -6.72
N VAL A 4 -3.00 -15.08 -6.02
CA VAL A 4 -4.06 -14.63 -5.13
C VAL A 4 -3.83 -15.24 -3.77
N VAL A 5 -3.85 -14.41 -2.73
CA VAL A 5 -3.79 -14.84 -1.34
C VAL A 5 -5.03 -14.31 -0.64
N SER A 6 -5.77 -15.19 0.02
CA SER A 6 -7.00 -14.85 0.74
C SER A 6 -6.88 -15.19 2.22
N CYS A 7 -7.51 -14.37 3.06
CA CYS A 7 -7.60 -14.55 4.50
C CYS A 7 -9.00 -14.12 4.97
N GLU A 8 -9.55 -14.78 5.99
CA GLU A 8 -10.80 -14.36 6.61
C GLU A 8 -10.52 -13.36 7.74
N ILE A 9 -11.16 -12.20 7.66
CA ILE A 9 -11.05 -11.13 8.67
C ILE A 9 -12.46 -10.65 8.97
N GLY A 10 -12.88 -10.72 10.24
CA GLY A 10 -14.19 -10.22 10.66
C GLY A 10 -15.39 -10.89 9.95
N GLY A 11 -15.26 -12.16 9.58
CA GLY A 11 -16.31 -12.92 8.88
C GLY A 11 -16.47 -12.59 7.39
N ARG A 12 -15.56 -11.80 6.81
CA ARG A 12 -15.52 -11.50 5.37
C ARG A 12 -14.13 -11.89 4.83
N THR A 13 -14.06 -12.29 3.56
CA THR A 13 -12.79 -12.66 2.93
C THR A 13 -12.05 -11.43 2.41
N LEU A 14 -10.82 -11.21 2.89
CA LEU A 14 -9.85 -10.29 2.31
C LEU A 14 -9.00 -11.06 1.30
N SER A 15 -8.95 -10.60 0.06
CA SER A 15 -8.10 -11.17 -0.99
C SER A 15 -7.14 -10.14 -1.55
N LEU A 16 -5.88 -10.55 -1.74
CA LEU A 16 -4.81 -9.79 -2.35
C LEU A 16 -4.39 -10.48 -3.65
N GLU A 17 -4.54 -9.81 -4.78
CA GLU A 17 -4.14 -10.32 -6.09
C GLU A 17 -2.96 -9.54 -6.65
N THR A 18 -2.00 -10.24 -7.27
CA THR A 18 -0.85 -9.62 -7.94
C THR A 18 -0.50 -10.33 -9.26
N GLY A 19 0.19 -9.64 -10.16
CA GLY A 19 0.75 -10.20 -11.40
C GLY A 19 -0.15 -10.15 -12.64
N GLU A 20 -1.39 -9.68 -12.52
CA GLU A 20 -2.31 -9.50 -13.64
C GLU A 20 -2.33 -8.05 -14.16
N LEU A 21 -2.49 -7.08 -13.25
CA LEU A 21 -2.58 -5.65 -13.54
C LEU A 21 -1.23 -4.93 -13.34
N ALA A 22 -1.01 -3.86 -14.11
CA ALA A 22 0.14 -2.96 -14.03
C ALA A 22 1.52 -3.67 -13.95
N LYS A 23 1.78 -4.59 -14.88
CA LYS A 23 3.02 -5.38 -14.94
C LYS A 23 4.31 -4.56 -15.13
N GLN A 24 4.19 -3.28 -15.51
CA GLN A 24 5.32 -2.36 -15.66
C GLN A 24 5.66 -1.61 -14.37
N ALA A 25 4.77 -1.64 -13.36
CA ALA A 25 5.08 -1.10 -12.05
C ALA A 25 5.96 -2.10 -11.30
N SER A 26 6.87 -1.58 -10.47
CA SER A 26 7.73 -2.40 -9.62
C SER A 26 6.92 -3.29 -8.67
N GLY A 27 5.83 -2.77 -8.10
CA GLY A 27 4.87 -3.56 -7.33
C GLY A 27 3.44 -3.17 -7.68
N ALA A 28 2.55 -4.16 -7.81
CA ALA A 28 1.12 -3.93 -8.04
C ALA A 28 0.27 -4.97 -7.31
N VAL A 29 -0.73 -4.50 -6.58
CA VAL A 29 -1.65 -5.32 -5.80
C VAL A 29 -3.08 -4.82 -5.95
N LEU A 30 -3.99 -5.75 -6.22
CA LEU A 30 -5.42 -5.54 -6.15
C LEU A 30 -5.91 -6.08 -4.81
N VAL A 31 -6.40 -5.19 -3.95
CA VAL A 31 -7.01 -5.55 -2.66
C VAL A 31 -8.51 -5.60 -2.84
N ARG A 32 -9.12 -6.71 -2.44
CA ARG A 32 -10.57 -6.88 -2.43
C ARG A 32 -11.04 -7.38 -1.08
N TYR A 33 -12.05 -6.72 -0.55
CA TYR A 33 -12.72 -7.09 0.68
C TYR A 33 -14.21 -6.86 0.51
N ALA A 34 -14.99 -7.96 0.53
CA ALA A 34 -16.37 -7.96 0.04
C ALA A 34 -16.46 -7.31 -1.37
N ASP A 35 -17.24 -6.23 -1.49
CA ASP A 35 -17.43 -5.49 -2.74
C ASP A 35 -16.52 -4.26 -2.88
N THR A 36 -15.72 -3.95 -1.86
CA THR A 36 -14.71 -2.89 -1.93
C THR A 36 -13.45 -3.40 -2.63
N VAL A 37 -13.03 -2.70 -3.69
CA VAL A 37 -11.86 -3.04 -4.49
C VAL A 37 -10.94 -1.82 -4.61
N VAL A 38 -9.70 -1.97 -4.15
CA VAL A 38 -8.66 -0.94 -4.20
C VAL A 38 -7.46 -1.48 -4.96
N PHE A 39 -7.03 -0.74 -5.98
CA PHE A 39 -5.84 -1.04 -6.74
C PHE A 39 -4.68 -0.16 -6.26
N VAL A 40 -3.58 -0.77 -5.84
CA VAL A 40 -2.39 -0.06 -5.37
C VAL A 40 -1.18 -0.47 -6.18
N ALA A 41 -0.42 0.52 -6.66
CA ALA A 41 0.84 0.31 -7.36
C ALA A 41 1.96 1.12 -6.68
N SER A 42 3.14 0.53 -6.61
CA SER A 42 4.38 1.18 -6.19
C SER A 42 5.37 1.22 -7.36
N GLN A 43 6.08 2.32 -7.48
CA GLN A 43 7.16 2.51 -8.43
C GLN A 43 8.36 3.13 -7.74
N ASP A 44 9.54 2.59 -8.02
CA ASP A 44 10.82 3.15 -7.66
C ASP A 44 11.53 3.75 -8.88
N GLY A 45 12.27 4.82 -8.65
CA GLY A 45 13.02 5.56 -9.67
C GLY A 45 14.38 6.02 -9.16
N PRO A 46 15.31 6.36 -10.06
CA PRO A 46 16.64 6.82 -9.69
C PRO A 46 16.57 8.11 -8.84
N PRO A 47 17.55 8.32 -7.95
CA PRO A 47 17.57 9.50 -7.10
C PRO A 47 17.71 10.77 -7.95
N ARG A 48 16.91 11.79 -7.63
CA ARG A 48 17.05 13.10 -8.26
C ARG A 48 18.33 13.79 -7.79
N ARG A 49 19.07 14.37 -8.73
CA ARG A 49 20.34 15.05 -8.44
C ARG A 49 20.11 16.28 -7.56
N GLY A 50 20.87 16.40 -6.47
CA GLY A 50 20.81 17.56 -5.57
C GLY A 50 19.71 17.51 -4.50
N ILE A 51 19.09 16.35 -4.26
CA ILE A 51 18.11 16.17 -3.18
C ILE A 51 18.78 15.56 -1.93
N ASP A 52 18.53 16.19 -0.78
CA ASP A 52 19.00 15.76 0.54
C ASP A 52 17.89 15.19 1.45
N PHE A 53 16.67 15.03 0.92
CA PHE A 53 15.55 14.41 1.61
C PHE A 53 15.05 13.16 0.89
N PHE A 54 14.28 12.31 1.58
CA PHE A 54 13.68 11.12 0.99
C PHE A 54 12.42 11.49 0.17
N PRO A 55 12.45 11.37 -1.18
CA PRO A 55 11.33 11.74 -2.04
C PRO A 55 10.31 10.59 -2.11
N LEU A 56 9.45 10.52 -1.10
CA LEU A 56 8.29 9.64 -1.05
C LEU A 56 7.02 10.44 -1.34
N THR A 57 6.31 10.03 -2.39
CA THR A 57 5.02 10.60 -2.79
C THR A 57 3.94 9.51 -2.69
N VAL A 58 2.85 9.82 -2.00
CA VAL A 58 1.70 8.92 -1.91
C VAL A 58 0.47 9.64 -2.44
N ASP A 59 -0.12 9.07 -3.47
CA ASP A 59 -1.34 9.56 -4.11
C ASP A 59 -2.49 8.59 -3.81
N TYR A 60 -3.57 9.12 -3.24
CA TYR A 60 -4.81 8.38 -3.04
C TYR A 60 -5.93 9.03 -3.85
N ARG A 61 -6.64 8.24 -4.64
CA ARG A 61 -7.71 8.71 -5.54
C ARG A 61 -8.94 7.83 -5.43
N GLU A 62 -10.06 8.46 -5.12
CA GLU A 62 -11.38 7.84 -5.06
C GLU A 62 -12.15 8.16 -6.36
N ARG A 63 -12.33 7.16 -7.23
CA ARG A 63 -13.05 7.37 -8.50
C ARG A 63 -14.56 7.33 -8.25
N PHE A 64 -15.14 8.42 -7.76
CA PHE A 64 -16.58 8.57 -7.46
C PHE A 64 -17.53 8.06 -8.57
N ALA A 65 -17.16 8.24 -9.84
CA ALA A 65 -17.96 7.81 -10.99
C ALA A 65 -18.03 6.28 -11.18
N SER A 66 -16.98 5.55 -10.79
CA SER A 66 -16.89 4.10 -10.93
C SER A 66 -17.30 3.38 -9.65
N ALA A 67 -17.04 3.98 -8.49
CA ALA A 67 -17.25 3.34 -7.19
C ALA A 67 -18.69 3.44 -6.66
N ARG A 68 -19.48 4.44 -7.08
CA ARG A 68 -20.86 4.65 -6.59
C ARG A 68 -21.91 4.80 -7.69
N GLY A 69 -21.54 4.53 -8.95
CA GLY A 69 -22.43 4.63 -10.12
C GLY A 69 -22.97 6.03 -10.42
N LYS A 70 -22.45 7.07 -9.77
CA LYS A 70 -22.93 8.45 -9.91
C LYS A 70 -22.08 9.20 -10.93
N PHE A 71 -22.69 9.51 -12.08
CA PHE A 71 -22.08 10.41 -13.05
C PHE A 71 -22.00 11.83 -12.45
N PRO A 72 -20.82 12.48 -12.45
CA PRO A 72 -20.69 13.83 -11.93
C PRO A 72 -21.46 14.81 -12.85
N GLY A 73 -22.62 15.27 -12.40
CA GLY A 73 -23.44 16.26 -13.09
C GLY A 73 -22.87 17.68 -12.90
N GLY A 74 -22.03 18.14 -13.83
CA GLY A 74 -21.49 19.50 -13.82
C GLY A 74 -20.56 19.81 -15.00
N PHE A 75 -20.37 21.11 -15.30
CA PHE A 75 -19.58 21.61 -16.45
C PHE A 75 -18.09 21.21 -16.39
N LEU A 76 -17.57 20.93 -15.19
CA LEU A 76 -16.24 20.37 -14.97
C LEU A 76 -16.30 18.83 -15.09
N LYS A 77 -16.52 18.34 -16.31
CA LYS A 77 -16.71 16.91 -16.66
C LYS A 77 -15.55 15.98 -16.26
N ARG A 78 -14.46 16.51 -15.71
CA ARG A 78 -13.32 15.79 -15.11
C ARG A 78 -12.86 16.46 -13.82
N GLY A 79 -13.75 16.73 -12.87
CA GLY A 79 -13.46 17.30 -11.54
C GLY A 79 -12.49 16.51 -10.64
N LYS A 80 -11.66 15.63 -11.20
CA LYS A 80 -10.61 14.82 -10.55
C LYS A 80 -9.25 15.55 -10.46
N GLY A 81 -9.19 16.85 -10.74
CA GLY A 81 -7.93 17.58 -10.71
C GLY A 81 -7.39 17.70 -9.28
N ARG A 82 -8.20 18.26 -8.38
CA ARG A 82 -7.81 18.52 -6.99
C ARG A 82 -8.28 17.38 -6.08
N PRO A 83 -7.36 16.76 -5.31
CA PRO A 83 -7.74 15.83 -4.26
C PRO A 83 -8.68 16.50 -3.25
N THR A 84 -9.71 15.78 -2.83
CA THR A 84 -10.59 16.17 -1.72
C THR A 84 -9.85 16.07 -0.38
N MET A 85 -10.40 16.69 0.67
CA MET A 85 -9.80 16.61 2.00
C MET A 85 -9.66 15.17 2.50
N ARG A 86 -10.66 14.31 2.24
CA ARG A 86 -10.60 12.88 2.57
C ARG A 86 -9.43 12.20 1.87
N GLU A 87 -9.27 12.42 0.55
CA GLU A 87 -8.17 11.83 -0.20
C GLU A 87 -6.79 12.29 0.31
N ILE A 88 -6.64 13.57 0.67
CA ILE A 88 -5.40 14.11 1.24
C ILE A 88 -5.12 13.49 2.61
N LEU A 89 -6.14 13.32 3.45
CA LEU A 89 -5.99 12.70 4.77
C LEU A 89 -5.61 11.23 4.63
N THR A 90 -6.25 10.47 3.75
CA THR A 90 -5.90 9.06 3.50
C THR A 90 -4.48 8.92 2.95
N ALA A 91 -4.07 9.78 2.02
CA ALA A 91 -2.69 9.80 1.52
C ALA A 91 -1.65 10.10 2.62
N ARG A 92 -1.98 10.96 3.59
CA ARG A 92 -1.10 11.22 4.74
C ARG A 92 -1.11 10.07 5.75
N LEU A 93 -2.24 9.40 5.93
CA LEU A 93 -2.37 8.22 6.79
C LEU A 93 -1.55 7.04 6.28
N THR A 94 -1.39 6.90 4.97
CA THR A 94 -0.51 5.88 4.35
C THR A 94 0.97 6.28 4.37
N ASP A 95 1.30 7.55 4.12
CA ASP A 95 2.70 8.03 4.11
C ASP A 95 3.37 7.95 5.49
N ARG A 96 2.67 8.40 6.54
CA ARG A 96 3.20 8.47 7.92
C ARG A 96 3.80 7.16 8.45
N PRO A 97 3.12 5.99 8.36
CA PRO A 97 3.67 4.73 8.85
C PRO A 97 4.77 4.16 7.95
N ILE A 98 4.72 4.43 6.64
CA ILE A 98 5.64 3.86 5.66
C ILE A 98 6.99 4.60 5.67
N ARG A 99 6.99 5.93 5.84
CA ARG A 99 8.21 6.76 5.84
C ARG A 99 9.31 6.33 6.83
N PRO A 100 9.03 6.05 8.12
CA PRO A 100 10.06 5.63 9.07
C PRO A 100 10.57 4.21 8.81
N MET A 101 9.87 3.42 7.98
CA MET A 101 10.32 2.07 7.67
C MET A 101 11.56 2.09 6.80
N PHE A 102 11.78 3.11 5.96
CA PHE A 102 12.94 3.18 5.07
C PHE A 102 14.26 3.43 5.82
N PRO A 103 15.38 2.87 5.33
CA PRO A 103 16.68 3.09 5.95
C PRO A 103 17.11 4.55 5.84
N LYS A 104 17.89 5.02 6.82
CA LYS A 104 18.44 6.38 6.81
C LYS A 104 19.32 6.57 5.56
N GLY A 105 19.14 7.69 4.86
CA GLY A 105 19.90 8.02 3.65
C GLY A 105 19.35 7.41 2.35
N TYR A 106 18.15 6.82 2.37
CA TYR A 106 17.48 6.38 1.15
C TYR A 106 17.07 7.58 0.28
N LYS A 107 17.61 7.67 -0.94
CA LYS A 107 17.42 8.81 -1.85
C LYS A 107 16.64 8.47 -3.12
N ASP A 108 16.31 7.20 -3.34
CA ASP A 108 15.54 6.80 -4.51
C ASP A 108 14.12 7.37 -4.43
N GLU A 109 13.58 7.73 -5.60
CA GLU A 109 12.22 8.25 -5.70
C GLU A 109 11.24 7.09 -5.57
N VAL A 110 10.30 7.20 -4.63
CA VAL A 110 9.26 6.20 -4.43
C VAL A 110 7.92 6.86 -4.59
N GLN A 111 7.13 6.33 -5.53
CA GLN A 111 5.75 6.74 -5.73
C GLN A 111 4.81 5.59 -5.41
N ILE A 112 3.81 5.86 -4.60
CA ILE A 112 2.72 4.93 -4.30
C ILE A 112 1.42 5.55 -4.79
N MET A 113 0.71 4.84 -5.66
CA MET A 113 -0.59 5.28 -6.16
C MET A 113 -1.66 4.28 -5.74
N ALA A 114 -2.61 4.73 -4.92
CA ALA A 114 -3.78 3.99 -4.49
C ALA A 114 -5.03 4.53 -5.21
N ASN A 115 -5.66 3.69 -6.02
CA ASN A 115 -6.87 3.98 -6.75
C ASN A 115 -8.01 3.09 -6.24
N VAL A 116 -9.07 3.71 -5.73
CA VAL A 116 -10.28 2.99 -5.36
C VAL A 116 -11.15 2.77 -6.60
N LEU A 117 -11.45 1.51 -6.89
CA LEU A 117 -12.21 1.09 -8.08
C LEU A 117 -13.70 0.88 -7.73
N ALA A 118 -13.96 0.19 -6.63
CA ALA A 118 -15.31 -0.09 -6.12
C ALA A 118 -15.34 0.11 -4.60
N VAL A 119 -16.47 0.57 -4.07
CA VAL A 119 -16.66 0.81 -2.64
C VAL A 119 -18.03 0.28 -2.24
N ASP A 120 -18.02 -0.61 -1.27
CA ASP A 120 -19.20 -0.93 -0.47
C ASP A 120 -19.48 0.25 0.49
N PRO A 121 -20.70 0.81 0.53
CA PRO A 121 -21.05 1.91 1.45
C PRO A 121 -20.81 1.60 2.94
N GLU A 122 -20.74 0.33 3.34
CA GLU A 122 -20.49 -0.07 4.73
C GLU A 122 -19.00 -0.12 5.09
N ILE A 123 -18.10 -0.16 4.10
CA ILE A 123 -16.68 -0.42 4.31
C ILE A 123 -15.84 0.76 3.85
N ASP A 124 -15.03 1.30 4.77
CA ASP A 124 -14.06 2.32 4.40
C ASP A 124 -12.87 1.74 3.58
N PRO A 125 -12.59 2.29 2.40
CA PRO A 125 -11.48 1.87 1.55
C PRO A 125 -10.10 2.30 2.06
N ASP A 126 -10.03 3.20 3.04
CA ASP A 126 -8.77 3.79 3.53
C ASP A 126 -7.82 2.73 4.11
N VAL A 127 -8.36 1.79 4.90
CA VAL A 127 -7.57 0.69 5.50
C VAL A 127 -7.04 -0.25 4.41
N HIS A 128 -7.86 -0.52 3.39
CA HIS A 128 -7.50 -1.38 2.27
C HIS A 128 -6.38 -0.76 1.43
N ALA A 129 -6.36 0.57 1.29
CA ALA A 129 -5.28 1.29 0.64
C ALA A 129 -3.95 1.17 1.41
N ILE A 130 -3.98 1.22 2.75
CA ILE A 130 -2.79 1.02 3.59
C ILE A 130 -2.24 -0.40 3.43
N ILE A 131 -3.11 -1.41 3.51
CA ILE A 131 -2.73 -2.82 3.34
C ILE A 131 -2.14 -3.04 1.94
N GLY A 132 -2.79 -2.51 0.91
CA GLY A 132 -2.32 -2.60 -0.46
C GLY A 132 -0.97 -1.91 -0.68
N ALA A 133 -0.73 -0.74 -0.07
CA ALA A 133 0.54 -0.05 -0.14
C ALA A 133 1.67 -0.86 0.51
N SER A 134 1.42 -1.44 1.68
CA SER A 134 2.37 -2.32 2.35
C SER A 134 2.69 -3.54 1.47
N ALA A 135 1.66 -4.22 0.93
CA ALA A 135 1.86 -5.38 0.08
C ALA A 135 2.61 -5.05 -1.22
N ALA A 136 2.29 -3.93 -1.88
CA ALA A 136 2.95 -3.49 -3.10
C ALA A 136 4.44 -3.17 -2.86
N LEU A 137 4.78 -2.51 -1.76
CA LEU A 137 6.18 -2.25 -1.37
C LEU A 137 6.96 -3.52 -1.02
N MET A 138 6.29 -4.56 -0.54
CA MET A 138 6.91 -5.85 -0.23
C MET A 138 7.18 -6.69 -1.47
N ILE A 139 6.32 -6.56 -2.50
CA ILE A 139 6.46 -7.27 -3.78
C ILE A 139 7.47 -6.57 -4.68
N SER A 140 7.58 -5.24 -4.60
CA SER A 140 8.53 -4.50 -5.43
C SER A 140 9.95 -5.02 -5.23
N PRO A 141 10.70 -5.26 -6.32
CA PRO A 141 12.07 -5.72 -6.23
C PRO A 141 12.92 -4.75 -5.40
N PRO A 142 13.99 -5.24 -4.76
CA PRO A 142 14.94 -4.34 -4.13
C PRO A 142 15.59 -3.48 -5.22
N SER A 143 15.45 -2.16 -5.11
CA SER A 143 16.31 -1.25 -5.85
C SER A 143 17.77 -1.45 -5.40
N PRO A 144 18.78 -1.03 -6.18
CA PRO A 144 20.19 -1.17 -5.81
C PRO A 144 20.54 -0.55 -4.45
N SER A 145 19.77 0.44 -3.98
CA SER A 145 19.92 1.04 -2.65
C SER A 145 19.09 0.33 -1.55
N ARG A 146 18.11 -0.49 -1.96
CA ARG A 146 17.16 -1.23 -1.12
C ARG A 146 17.62 -2.65 -0.78
N ASP A 147 18.70 -3.16 -1.36
CA ASP A 147 19.29 -4.48 -1.01
C ASP A 147 19.65 -4.62 0.48
N ARG A 148 19.78 -3.50 1.19
CA ARG A 148 20.03 -3.45 2.64
C ARG A 148 18.74 -3.44 3.49
N TRP A 149 17.58 -3.20 2.88
CA TRP A 149 16.31 -3.09 3.58
C TRP A 149 15.48 -4.37 3.43
N ARG A 150 15.56 -5.24 4.44
CA ARG A 150 14.52 -6.23 4.70
C ARG A 150 13.64 -5.68 5.82
N PRO A 151 12.31 -5.54 5.61
CA PRO A 151 11.42 -5.31 6.74
C PRO A 151 11.61 -6.46 7.73
N CYS A 152 11.54 -6.12 9.02
CA CYS A 152 11.90 -7.00 10.11
C CYS A 152 11.31 -8.41 9.92
N GLU A 153 12.12 -9.41 10.23
CA GLU A 153 11.81 -10.83 10.07
C GLU A 153 10.49 -11.26 10.75
N SER A 154 9.98 -10.44 11.69
CA SER A 154 8.69 -10.64 12.34
C SER A 154 7.48 -10.47 11.41
N ALA A 155 7.56 -9.76 10.29
CA ALA A 155 6.45 -9.66 9.34
C ALA A 155 6.18 -10.99 8.59
N ARG A 156 7.18 -11.88 8.47
CA ARG A 156 6.98 -13.26 7.98
C ARG A 156 6.23 -14.15 8.98
N SER A 157 6.20 -13.76 10.25
CA SER A 157 5.48 -14.51 11.29
C SER A 157 3.97 -14.21 11.34
N MET A 158 3.50 -13.16 10.65
CA MET A 158 2.07 -12.87 10.56
C MET A 158 1.30 -13.85 9.67
N THR A 159 1.97 -14.52 8.72
CA THR A 159 1.38 -15.64 7.97
C THR A 159 1.38 -16.97 8.73
N SER A 160 2.00 -17.03 9.92
CA SER A 160 2.02 -18.22 10.79
C SER A 160 1.25 -18.01 12.10
N TRP A 161 0.19 -17.19 12.06
CA TRP A 161 -0.74 -17.00 13.20
C TRP A 161 -1.73 -18.17 13.39
N SER A 162 -1.33 -19.39 13.01
CA SER A 162 -1.96 -20.61 13.48
C SER A 162 -0.91 -21.52 14.12
N SER A 163 -1.09 -21.73 15.43
CA SER A 163 -0.45 -22.75 16.27
C SER A 163 1.09 -22.79 16.31
N SER A 164 1.70 -22.13 17.28
CA SER A 164 2.84 -22.76 17.99
C SER A 164 2.94 -22.31 19.45
N PRO A 165 3.34 -23.20 20.38
CA PRO A 165 3.33 -22.94 21.81
C PRO A 165 4.48 -22.05 22.24
N ARG A 166 4.18 -21.20 23.23
CA ARG A 166 5.11 -20.33 23.94
C ARG A 166 6.33 -21.14 24.43
N SER A 167 7.47 -21.02 23.75
CA SER A 167 8.76 -21.51 24.24
C SER A 167 9.83 -20.41 24.19
N ASN A 168 10.26 -20.07 25.41
CA ASN A 168 11.49 -19.44 25.87
C ASN A 168 12.45 -18.86 24.81
N ARG A 169 12.59 -17.53 24.77
CA ARG A 169 13.81 -16.88 24.25
C ARG A 169 14.49 -16.11 25.38
N PRO A 170 15.83 -16.20 25.51
CA PRO A 170 16.58 -15.53 26.54
C PRO A 170 16.63 -14.02 26.28
N THR A 171 16.42 -13.26 27.35
CA THR A 171 16.74 -11.83 27.45
C THR A 171 18.19 -11.59 27.07
N ARG A 172 18.41 -10.79 26.02
CA ARG A 172 19.68 -10.08 25.84
C ARG A 172 19.37 -8.61 25.61
N ASP A 173 19.64 -7.89 26.68
CA ASP A 173 19.97 -6.48 26.79
C ASP A 173 20.60 -5.90 25.53
N LEU A 174 20.17 -4.69 25.16
CA LEU A 174 21.01 -3.59 24.66
C LEU A 174 20.12 -2.36 24.47
N TRP A 175 19.99 -1.59 25.55
CA TRP A 175 19.68 -0.16 25.54
C TRP A 175 20.96 0.56 25.98
N ILE A 176 21.71 1.10 25.02
CA ILE A 176 22.49 2.36 25.12
C ILE A 176 22.44 2.99 23.73
#